data_AF-A0A0L6I140-F1
#
_entry.id   AF-A0A0L6I140-F1
#
_cell.length_a   1.000
_cell.length_b   1.000
_cell.length_c   1.000
_cell.angle_alpha   90.00
_cell.angle_beta   90.00
_cell.angle_gamma   90.00
#
_symmetry.space_group_name_H-M   'P 1'
#
loop_
_entity.id
_entity.type
_entity.pdbx_description
1 polymer ?
#
loop_
_entity_poly.entity_id
_entity_poly.type
_entity_poly.pdbx_seq_one_letter_code
_entity_poly.pdbx_strand_id
1 'polypeptide(L)'
;MGSLYYGDSEPIQIEDRALAHLKVVVATKLRRNESFTLSWRHPDGQPQGRSTIWLHPSIPLRFVFQEPETPELSRRWIEDLAHTANSSGGITLVDEHLETPELPEAADVRETGSD
;
A
#
# COMPACT_ATOMS: atom_id res chain seq x y z
N MET A 1 -7.90 -7.58 4.55
CA MET A 1 -7.97 -7.06 3.17
C MET A 1 -8.88 -5.84 3.10
N GLY A 2 -8.33 -4.67 2.78
CA GLY A 2 -9.05 -3.42 2.62
C GLY A 2 -9.49 -3.17 1.18
N SER A 3 -10.22 -2.09 0.96
CA SER A 3 -10.77 -1.73 -0.35
C SER A 3 -10.45 -0.28 -0.73
N LEU A 4 -9.93 -0.11 -1.94
CA LEU A 4 -9.77 1.18 -2.61
C LEU A 4 -10.90 1.37 -3.63
N TYR A 5 -11.67 2.45 -3.48
CA TYR A 5 -12.72 2.84 -4.42
C TYR A 5 -12.28 4.07 -5.20
N TYR A 6 -12.47 4.04 -6.53
CA TYR A 6 -12.13 5.14 -7.42
C TYR A 6 -13.25 5.42 -8.42
N GLY A 7 -13.93 6.55 -8.24
CA GLY A 7 -15.18 6.83 -8.96
C GLY A 7 -16.22 5.74 -8.71
N ASP A 8 -16.86 5.27 -9.79
CA ASP A 8 -17.90 4.24 -9.77
C ASP A 8 -17.36 2.84 -10.11
N SER A 9 -16.05 2.61 -9.97
CA SER A 9 -15.44 1.30 -10.24
C SER A 9 -15.74 0.28 -9.15
N GLU A 10 -15.62 -1.00 -9.50
CA GLU A 10 -15.50 -2.08 -8.51
C GLU A 10 -14.33 -1.81 -7.54
N PRO A 11 -14.44 -2.25 -6.26
CA PRO A 11 -13.39 -2.04 -5.28
C PRO A 11 -12.14 -2.84 -5.61
N ILE A 12 -11.00 -2.19 -5.51
CA ILE A 12 -9.69 -2.85 -5.61
C ILE A 12 -9.33 -3.39 -4.23
N GLN A 13 -9.20 -4.71 -4.13
CA GLN A 13 -8.80 -5.38 -2.89
C GLN A 13 -7.28 -5.26 -2.70
N ILE A 14 -6.87 -4.72 -1.56
CA ILE A 14 -5.47 -4.46 -1.21
C ILE A 14 -5.31 -4.75 0.28
N GLU A 15 -4.20 -5.38 0.68
CA GLU A 15 -3.97 -5.63 2.11
C GLU A 15 -3.96 -4.33 2.92
N ASP A 16 -4.56 -4.34 4.11
CA ASP A 16 -4.80 -3.13 4.90
C ASP A 16 -3.51 -2.34 5.13
N ARG A 17 -2.42 -3.05 5.37
CA ARG A 17 -1.11 -2.46 5.55
C ARG A 17 -0.62 -1.78 4.28
N ALA A 18 -0.66 -2.45 3.13
CA ALA A 18 -0.29 -1.85 1.85
C ALA A 18 -1.19 -0.65 1.50
N LEU A 19 -2.50 -0.77 1.75
CA LEU A 19 -3.48 0.29 1.55
C LEU A 19 -3.18 1.51 2.43
N ALA A 20 -2.68 1.32 3.65
CA ALA A 20 -2.32 2.41 4.56
C ALA A 20 -1.11 3.21 4.05
N HIS A 21 -0.09 2.53 3.55
CA HIS A 21 1.08 3.19 2.92
C HIS A 21 0.67 3.90 1.63
N LEU A 22 -0.13 3.23 0.79
CA LEU A 22 -0.65 3.80 -0.44
C LEU A 22 -1.47 5.06 -0.18
N LYS A 23 -2.34 5.06 0.86
CA LYS A 23 -3.12 6.24 1.27
C LYS A 23 -2.25 7.47 1.50
N VAL A 24 -1.10 7.30 2.16
CA VAL A 24 -0.18 8.41 2.44
C VAL A 24 0.39 9.00 1.14
N VAL A 25 0.88 8.14 0.25
CA VAL A 25 1.48 8.58 -1.02
C VAL A 25 0.43 9.22 -1.94
N VAL A 26 -0.71 8.58 -2.11
CA VAL A 26 -1.81 9.08 -2.95
C VAL A 26 -2.31 10.42 -2.43
N ALA A 27 -2.58 10.55 -1.12
CA ALA A 27 -3.04 11.80 -0.53
C ALA A 27 -2.01 12.92 -0.71
N THR A 28 -0.72 12.61 -0.64
CA THR A 28 0.36 13.60 -0.84
C THR A 28 0.40 14.11 -2.28
N LYS A 29 0.35 13.22 -3.27
CA LYS A 29 0.40 13.59 -4.69
C LYS A 29 -0.85 14.34 -5.14
N LEU A 30 -2.04 13.84 -4.79
CA LEU A 30 -3.30 14.48 -5.19
C LEU A 30 -3.49 15.87 -4.57
N ARG A 31 -3.01 16.10 -3.34
CA ARG A 31 -2.97 17.46 -2.74
C ARG A 31 -2.09 18.45 -3.50
N ARG A 32 -1.10 17.97 -4.25
CA ARG A 32 -0.24 18.76 -5.13
C ARG A 32 -0.77 18.85 -6.57
N ASN A 33 -1.98 18.36 -6.80
CA ASN A 33 -2.58 18.25 -8.13
C ASN A 33 -1.76 17.37 -9.10
N GLU A 34 -1.01 16.41 -8.56
CA GLU A 34 -0.19 15.48 -9.34
C GLU A 34 -0.99 14.22 -9.64
N SER A 35 -1.37 14.03 -10.91
CA SER A 35 -2.02 12.81 -11.38
C SER A 35 -0.99 11.75 -11.74
N PHE A 36 -1.28 10.47 -11.47
CA PHE A 36 -0.34 9.36 -11.67
C PHE A 36 -1.09 8.03 -11.81
N THR A 37 -0.42 7.01 -12.32
CA THR A 37 -1.02 5.68 -12.49
C THR A 37 -0.79 4.77 -11.28
N LEU A 38 -1.76 3.90 -11.01
CA LEU A 38 -1.66 2.80 -10.06
C LEU A 38 -1.92 1.50 -10.80
N SER A 39 -0.98 0.56 -10.71
CA SER A 39 -1.07 -0.76 -11.32
C SER A 39 -0.98 -1.87 -10.27
N TRP A 40 -1.72 -2.95 -10.46
CA TRP A 40 -1.69 -4.12 -9.59
C TRP A 40 -1.95 -5.41 -10.38
N ARG A 41 -1.32 -6.49 -9.96
CA ARG A 41 -1.60 -7.82 -10.51
C ARG A 41 -2.93 -8.34 -9.98
N HIS A 42 -3.66 -9.07 -10.80
CA HIS A 42 -4.87 -9.72 -10.33
C HIS A 42 -4.49 -10.82 -9.33
N PRO A 43 -5.19 -10.93 -8.19
CA PRO A 43 -4.92 -11.96 -7.20
C PRO A 43 -5.23 -13.36 -7.75
N ASP A 44 -4.67 -14.37 -7.08
CA ASP A 44 -4.97 -15.78 -7.38
C ASP A 44 -6.49 -16.04 -7.32
N GLY A 45 -7.00 -16.79 -8.29
CA GLY A 45 -8.44 -17.05 -8.45
C GLY A 45 -9.18 -16.08 -9.37
N GLN A 46 -8.54 -15.02 -9.87
CA GLN A 46 -9.03 -14.20 -10.98
C GLN A 46 -8.30 -14.53 -12.29
N PRO A 47 -8.83 -14.16 -13.48
CA PRO A 47 -8.11 -14.30 -14.74
C PRO A 47 -6.74 -13.60 -14.66
N GLN A 48 -5.69 -14.35 -15.00
CA GLN A 48 -4.31 -13.86 -14.94
C GLN A 48 -4.19 -12.53 -15.71
N GLY A 49 -3.64 -11.52 -15.05
CA GLY A 49 -3.56 -10.19 -15.65
C GLY A 49 -3.04 -9.13 -14.70
N ARG A 50 -3.02 -7.90 -15.21
CA ARG A 50 -2.70 -6.69 -14.47
C ARG A 50 -3.71 -5.63 -14.85
N SER A 51 -4.16 -4.88 -13.86
CA SER A 51 -4.98 -3.69 -14.08
C SER A 51 -4.19 -2.44 -13.77
N THR A 52 -4.53 -1.35 -14.45
CA THR A 52 -3.94 -0.02 -14.24
C THR A 52 -5.05 1.02 -14.26
N ILE A 53 -5.07 1.90 -13.28
CA ILE A 53 -5.94 3.09 -13.25
C ILE A 53 -5.11 4.35 -13.27
N TRP A 54 -5.71 5.44 -13.76
CA TRP A 54 -5.14 6.76 -13.67
C TRP A 54 -5.84 7.54 -12.57
N LEU A 55 -5.11 7.93 -11.52
CA LEU A 55 -5.61 8.68 -10.37
C LEU A 55 -5.51 10.18 -10.63
N HIS A 56 -6.64 10.88 -10.48
CA HIS A 56 -6.79 12.32 -10.68
C HIS A 56 -7.58 12.95 -9.52
N PRO A 57 -7.21 14.16 -9.04
CA PRO A 57 -7.80 14.75 -7.83
C PRO A 57 -9.28 15.15 -7.97
N SER A 58 -9.80 15.24 -9.20
CA SER A 58 -11.22 15.51 -9.46
C SER A 58 -12.12 14.27 -9.40
N ILE A 59 -11.58 13.08 -9.21
CA ILE A 59 -12.36 11.84 -9.13
C ILE A 59 -12.44 11.40 -7.65
N PRO A 60 -13.64 11.07 -7.12
CA PRO A 60 -13.78 10.61 -5.75
C PRO A 60 -12.91 9.38 -5.46
N LEU A 61 -12.20 9.43 -4.33
CA LEU A 61 -11.31 8.38 -3.87
C LEU A 61 -11.65 8.04 -2.43
N ARG A 62 -11.88 6.76 -2.12
CA ARG A 62 -12.21 6.30 -0.77
C ARG A 62 -11.38 5.08 -0.40
N PHE A 63 -10.81 5.13 0.79
CA PHE A 63 -10.07 4.04 1.41
C PHE A 63 -10.94 3.43 2.51
N VAL A 64 -11.18 2.14 2.45
CA VAL A 64 -11.86 1.37 3.51
C VAL A 64 -10.89 0.32 4.02
N PHE A 65 -10.64 0.34 5.32
CA PHE A 65 -9.82 -0.65 6.01
C PHE A 65 -10.74 -1.67 6.66
N GLN A 66 -10.31 -2.94 6.71
CA GLN A 66 -11.04 -3.99 7.39
C GLN A 66 -10.91 -3.82 8.91
N GLU A 67 -9.70 -3.56 9.39
CA GLU A 67 -9.44 -3.30 10.81
C GLU A 67 -9.62 -1.81 11.14
N PRO A 68 -10.20 -1.48 12.31
CA PRO A 68 -10.35 -0.09 12.74
C PRO A 68 -9.01 0.51 13.21
N GLU A 69 -8.09 -0.30 13.71
CA GLU A 69 -6.75 0.13 14.10
C GLU A 69 -5.90 0.48 12.87
N THR A 70 -5.18 1.60 12.95
CA THR A 70 -4.27 1.99 11.87
C THR A 70 -3.03 1.09 11.89
N PRO A 71 -2.68 0.41 10.76
CA PRO A 71 -1.47 -0.39 10.69
C PRO A 71 -0.20 0.44 10.91
N GLU A 72 0.84 -0.18 11.47
CA GLU A 72 2.14 0.49 11.59
C GLU A 72 2.72 0.86 10.22
N LEU A 73 3.03 2.15 10.08
CA LEU A 73 3.56 2.73 8.86
C LEU A 73 5.09 2.67 8.86
N SER A 74 5.65 2.09 7.81
CA SER A 74 7.07 2.11 7.50
C SER A 74 7.40 3.33 6.65
N ARG A 75 8.22 4.23 7.21
CA ARG A 75 8.71 5.40 6.49
C ARG A 75 9.47 5.02 5.22
N ARG A 76 10.37 4.04 5.31
CA ARG A 76 11.16 3.53 4.18
C ARG A 76 10.24 3.13 3.02
N TRP A 77 9.14 2.46 3.35
CA TRP A 77 8.23 1.95 2.34
C TRP A 77 7.36 3.03 1.71
N ILE A 78 6.94 4.04 2.49
CA ILE A 78 6.31 5.26 1.94
C ILE A 78 7.26 5.96 0.97
N GLU A 79 8.55 6.05 1.30
CA GLU A 79 9.56 6.66 0.45
C GLU A 79 9.75 5.87 -0.85
N ASP A 80 9.82 4.53 -0.79
CA ASP A 80 9.90 3.66 -1.97
C ASP A 80 8.67 3.82 -2.89
N LEU A 81 7.46 3.81 -2.30
CA LEU A 81 6.22 4.01 -3.04
C LEU A 81 6.14 5.43 -3.64
N ALA A 82 6.57 6.45 -2.92
CA ALA A 82 6.63 7.82 -3.43
C ALA A 82 7.63 7.94 -4.59
N HIS A 83 8.77 7.25 -4.50
CA HIS A 83 9.77 7.24 -5.56
C HIS A 83 9.23 6.62 -6.85
N THR A 84 8.57 5.46 -6.76
CA THR A 84 7.93 4.82 -7.92
C THR A 84 6.81 5.68 -8.51
N ALA A 85 6.01 6.33 -7.66
CA ALA A 85 4.93 7.23 -8.09
C ALA A 85 5.41 8.48 -8.86
N ASN A 86 6.68 8.85 -8.71
CA ASN A 86 7.30 9.96 -9.43
C ASN A 86 7.93 9.51 -10.76
N SER A 87 8.00 8.21 -11.02
CA SER A 87 8.43 7.66 -12.31
C SER A 87 7.29 7.66 -13.33
N SER A 88 7.63 7.57 -14.62
CA SER A 88 6.64 7.45 -15.71
C SER A 88 5.78 6.19 -15.62
N GLY A 89 6.20 5.18 -14.85
CA GLY A 89 5.48 3.92 -14.66
C GLY A 89 4.37 3.97 -13.60
N GLY A 90 4.34 5.00 -12.74
CA GLY A 90 3.42 5.09 -11.61
C GLY A 90 3.71 4.09 -10.49
N ILE A 91 2.75 3.90 -9.57
CA ILE A 91 2.87 2.93 -8.48
C ILE A 91 2.50 1.54 -9.01
N THR A 92 3.33 0.54 -8.72
CA THR A 92 2.99 -0.87 -8.93
C THR A 92 2.94 -1.59 -7.59
N LEU A 93 1.79 -2.17 -7.24
CA LEU A 93 1.67 -3.07 -6.11
C LEU A 93 2.09 -4.48 -6.56
N VAL A 94 3.04 -5.08 -5.83
CA VAL A 94 3.55 -6.46 -6.03
C VAL A 94 3.34 -7.26 -4.75
N ASP A 95 3.23 -8.59 -4.81
CA ASP A 95 2.88 -9.42 -3.63
C ASP A 95 3.84 -9.28 -2.44
N GLU A 96 5.12 -8.94 -2.64
CA GLU A 96 6.05 -8.63 -1.55
C GLU A 96 5.63 -7.40 -0.69
N HIS A 97 4.68 -6.61 -1.18
CA HIS A 97 4.03 -5.54 -0.41
C HIS A 97 2.88 -6.04 0.48
N LEU A 98 2.58 -7.34 0.45
CA LEU A 98 1.50 -7.97 1.21
C LEU A 98 2.03 -8.71 2.45
N GLU A 99 3.34 -8.92 2.56
CA GLU A 99 3.96 -9.55 3.74
C GLU A 99 4.41 -8.50 4.77
N THR A 100 3.87 -8.66 5.99
CA THR A 100 4.30 -8.00 7.24
C THR A 100 5.82 -8.13 7.41
N PRO A 101 6.56 -7.14 7.97
CA PRO A 101 8.00 -7.29 8.13
C PRO A 101 8.22 -8.39 9.15
N GLU A 102 9.19 -9.27 8.89
CA GLU A 102 9.74 -10.13 9.93
C GLU A 102 10.06 -9.26 11.16
N LEU A 103 9.41 -9.58 12.27
CA LEU A 103 9.81 -9.06 13.58
C LEU A 103 11.29 -9.39 13.78
N PRO A 104 12.12 -8.47 14.29
CA PRO A 104 13.48 -8.83 14.65
C PRO A 104 13.40 -9.97 15.67
N GLU A 105 14.03 -11.09 15.32
CA GLU A 105 14.23 -12.25 16.18
C GLU A 105 14.66 -11.74 17.57
N ALA A 106 13.83 -12.05 18.56
CA ALA A 106 13.97 -11.54 19.92
C ALA A 106 15.43 -11.70 20.35
N ALA A 107 16.03 -10.58 20.78
CA ALA A 107 17.34 -10.56 21.39
C ALA A 107 17.44 -11.72 22.38
N ASP A 108 18.42 -12.59 22.16
CA ASP A 108 18.90 -13.60 23.11
C ASP A 108 19.25 -12.86 24.40
N VAL A 109 18.26 -12.71 25.28
CA VAL A 109 18.43 -12.29 26.66
C VAL A 109 19.14 -13.46 27.32
N ARG A 110 20.46 -13.48 27.20
CA ARG A 110 21.29 -14.29 28.08
C ARG A 110 21.14 -13.71 29.47
N GLU A 111 20.25 -14.36 30.21
CA GLU A 111 20.14 -14.38 31.66
C GLU A 111 21.44 -14.00 32.35
N THR A 112 21.38 -12.88 33.04
CA THR A 112 22.19 -12.63 34.22
C THR A 112 21.92 -13.73 35.25
N GLY A 113 22.86 -14.66 35.41
CA GLY A 113 23.17 -15.33 36.68
C GLY A 113 24.69 -15.21 36.85
N SER A 114 25.23 -14.40 37.78
CA SER A 114 25.25 -14.59 39.23
C SER A 114 25.76 -15.98 39.63
N ASP A 115 27.08 -16.16 39.70
CA ASP A 115 27.85 -16.40 40.94
C ASP A 115 29.36 -16.38 40.63
#